data_AF-A0A938Q357-F1
#
_entry.id   AF-A0A938Q357-F1
#
_cell.length_a   1.000
_cell.length_b   1.000
_cell.length_c   1.000
_cell.angle_alpha   90.00
_cell.angle_beta   90.00
_cell.angle_gamma   90.00
#
_symmetry.space_group_name_H-M   'P 1'
#
loop_
_entity.id
_entity.type
_entity.pdbx_description
1 polymer ?
#
loop_
_entity_poly.entity_id
_entity_poly.type
_entity_poly.pdbx_seq_one_letter_code
_entity_poly.pdbx_strand_id
1 'polypeptide(L)'
;MHKIMLTTFITALLSACAVGGKQPLEETGNLISAKAVNKKIAAQGLSRLCPKNECDQLPKLIKGEAPHYPETLSASGGSGRTTIIFTINEQGSTTDLKVKSATGNDISNTALAALRTWKFSPALLQGKPVSVTTQLTFAFDSQE
;
A
#
# COMPACT_ATOMS: atom_id res chain seq x y z
N MET A 1 13.65 60.19 -15.98
CA MET A 1 13.62 60.37 -17.46
C MET A 1 14.84 59.69 -18.05
N HIS A 2 14.70 58.51 -18.67
CA HIS A 2 15.60 57.99 -19.71
C HIS A 2 14.81 56.94 -20.51
N LYS A 3 14.84 57.10 -21.83
CA LYS A 3 14.04 56.43 -22.85
C LYS A 3 14.67 55.09 -23.30
N ILE A 4 13.80 54.11 -23.55
CA ILE A 4 13.70 53.26 -24.76
C ILE A 4 14.96 52.52 -25.26
N MET A 5 14.89 51.18 -25.32
CA MET A 5 15.06 50.46 -26.59
C MET A 5 14.47 49.04 -26.57
N LEU A 6 13.59 48.78 -27.54
CA LEU A 6 13.15 47.47 -28.01
C LEU A 6 14.33 46.68 -28.59
N THR A 7 14.41 45.36 -28.35
CA THR A 7 14.70 44.40 -29.43
C THR A 7 14.20 42.99 -29.08
N THR A 8 13.38 42.46 -29.98
CA THR A 8 12.77 41.14 -30.07
C THR A 8 13.80 40.03 -30.22
N PHE A 9 13.72 38.92 -29.48
CA PHE A 9 14.31 37.64 -29.89
C PHE A 9 13.52 36.44 -29.35
N ILE A 10 12.88 35.73 -30.29
CA ILE A 10 12.80 34.26 -30.42
C ILE A 10 11.98 33.47 -29.39
N THR A 11 10.83 33.00 -29.89
CA THR A 11 10.20 31.68 -29.69
C THR A 11 10.98 30.64 -28.89
N ALA A 12 10.38 30.16 -27.80
CA ALA A 12 10.55 28.78 -27.36
C ALA A 12 9.18 28.23 -26.92
N LEU A 13 8.46 27.65 -27.88
CA LEU A 13 7.39 26.72 -27.60
C LEU A 13 8.07 25.42 -27.15
N LEU A 14 8.27 25.23 -25.85
CA LEU A 14 8.65 23.93 -25.30
C LEU A 14 7.40 23.28 -24.73
N SER A 15 6.87 22.34 -25.51
CA SER A 15 6.02 21.29 -25.03
C SER A 15 6.80 20.49 -23.97
N ALA A 16 6.28 20.44 -22.74
CA ALA A 16 6.67 19.44 -21.76
C ALA A 16 5.40 18.92 -21.08
N CYS A 17 4.99 17.74 -21.54
CA CYS A 17 3.96 16.92 -20.95
C CYS A 17 4.22 16.66 -19.45
N ALA A 18 3.12 16.49 -18.72
CA ALA A 18 2.90 15.56 -17.62
C ALA A 18 4.10 15.19 -16.73
N VAL A 19 3.97 15.50 -15.44
CA VAL A 19 4.14 14.59 -14.30
C VAL A 19 3.61 15.38 -13.10
N GLY A 20 2.42 15.05 -12.60
CA GLY A 20 2.35 14.02 -11.58
C GLY A 20 2.80 14.63 -10.28
N GLY A 21 1.86 15.25 -9.56
CA GLY A 21 2.11 15.79 -8.23
C GLY A 21 2.82 14.73 -7.39
N LYS A 22 4.07 15.03 -7.02
CA LYS A 22 4.84 14.24 -6.08
C LYS A 22 4.09 14.29 -4.75
N GLN A 23 3.28 13.27 -4.45
CA GLN A 23 2.94 13.00 -3.07
C GLN A 23 4.24 12.56 -2.39
N PRO A 24 4.69 13.24 -1.33
CA PRO A 24 5.82 12.80 -0.54
C PRO A 24 5.50 11.42 0.03
N LEU A 25 6.22 10.42 -0.43
CA LEU A 25 6.35 9.12 0.23
C LEU A 25 7.29 9.34 1.41
N GLU A 26 6.77 9.94 2.49
CA GLU A 26 7.53 10.06 3.72
C GLU A 26 7.49 8.73 4.47
N GLU A 27 8.66 8.10 4.45
CA GLU A 27 9.32 7.42 5.57
C GLU A 27 8.88 5.99 5.88
N THR A 28 9.52 5.09 5.12
CA THR A 28 10.33 3.94 5.57
C THR A 28 10.15 3.49 7.02
N GLY A 29 9.80 2.21 7.18
CA GLY A 29 10.13 1.49 8.41
C GLY A 29 9.07 1.45 9.50
N ASN A 30 7.78 1.56 9.19
CA ASN A 30 6.77 0.91 10.03
C ASN A 30 5.36 0.90 9.42
N LEU A 31 5.01 -0.21 8.76
CA LEU A 31 3.63 -0.51 8.39
C LEU A 31 2.78 -0.96 9.61
N ILE A 32 3.00 -0.43 10.82
CA ILE A 32 2.26 -0.87 12.04
C ILE A 32 1.03 -0.02 12.33
N SER A 33 0.98 1.25 11.89
CA SER A 33 -0.20 2.04 12.27
C SER A 33 -1.40 1.54 11.49
N ALA A 34 -2.47 1.18 12.20
CA ALA A 34 -3.78 0.92 11.59
C ALA A 34 -4.15 2.04 10.62
N LYS A 35 -3.75 3.29 10.94
CA LYS A 35 -3.89 4.45 10.05
C LYS A 35 -3.14 4.30 8.72
N ALA A 36 -1.88 3.86 8.69
CA ALA A 36 -1.11 3.65 7.47
C ALA A 36 -1.70 2.53 6.61
N VAL A 37 -2.08 1.41 7.24
CA VAL A 37 -2.74 0.29 6.54
C VAL A 37 -4.10 0.74 5.99
N ASN A 38 -4.93 1.41 6.80
CA ASN A 38 -6.23 1.94 6.38
C ASN A 38 -6.10 3.01 5.29
N LYS A 39 -5.09 3.88 5.36
CA LYS A 39 -4.77 4.86 4.31
C LYS A 39 -4.40 4.16 3.01
N LYS A 40 -3.63 3.07 3.06
CA LYS A 40 -3.25 2.28 1.88
C LYS A 40 -4.46 1.55 1.28
N ILE A 41 -5.31 0.94 2.11
CA ILE A 41 -6.56 0.29 1.70
C ILE A 41 -7.48 1.30 1.02
N ALA A 42 -7.63 2.50 1.61
CA ALA A 42 -8.40 3.59 1.01
C ALA A 42 -7.78 4.08 -0.31
N ALA A 43 -6.45 4.19 -0.38
CA ALA A 43 -5.73 4.64 -1.58
C ALA A 43 -5.74 3.60 -2.73
N GLN A 44 -5.83 2.30 -2.42
CA GLN A 44 -6.04 1.25 -3.43
C GLN A 44 -7.44 1.35 -4.09
N GLY A 45 -8.39 2.01 -3.40
CA GLY A 45 -9.72 2.34 -3.91
C GLY A 45 -10.73 1.19 -3.87
N LEU A 46 -12.02 1.53 -3.74
CA LEU A 46 -13.15 0.60 -3.78
C LEU A 46 -13.11 -0.29 -5.02
N SER A 47 -12.78 0.26 -6.19
CA SER A 47 -12.79 -0.46 -7.47
C SER A 47 -11.78 -1.62 -7.58
N ARG A 48 -10.76 -1.70 -6.71
CA ARG A 48 -9.82 -2.84 -6.67
C ARG A 48 -10.17 -3.91 -5.63
N LEU A 49 -10.84 -3.53 -4.55
CA LEU A 49 -11.16 -4.42 -3.42
C LEU A 49 -12.61 -4.89 -3.42
N CYS A 50 -13.47 -4.05 -3.95
CA CYS A 50 -14.91 -4.22 -4.10
C CYS A 50 -15.28 -3.89 -5.56
N PRO A 51 -14.85 -4.70 -6.55
CA PRO A 51 -15.37 -4.52 -7.90
C PRO A 51 -16.90 -4.68 -7.89
N LYS A 52 -17.55 -3.95 -8.79
CA LYS A 52 -19.01 -3.78 -8.95
C LYS A 52 -19.91 -4.78 -8.20
N ASN A 53 -20.75 -4.27 -7.29
CA ASN A 53 -21.75 -5.00 -6.49
C ASN A 53 -21.19 -6.04 -5.50
N GLU A 54 -19.88 -6.08 -5.26
CA GLU A 54 -19.29 -6.98 -4.26
C GLU A 54 -19.25 -6.36 -2.86
N CYS A 55 -19.07 -5.04 -2.74
CA CYS A 55 -19.22 -4.29 -1.49
C CYS A 55 -19.32 -2.77 -1.70
N ASP A 56 -19.95 -2.09 -0.76
CA ASP A 56 -20.12 -0.63 -0.69
C ASP A 56 -19.21 0.02 0.36
N GLN A 57 -18.75 -0.76 1.35
CA GLN A 57 -17.84 -0.31 2.41
C GLN A 57 -16.59 -1.19 2.48
N LEU A 58 -15.42 -0.54 2.47
CA LEU A 58 -14.13 -1.20 2.60
C LEU A 58 -13.88 -1.74 4.02
N PRO A 59 -13.14 -2.87 4.14
CA PRO A 59 -12.67 -3.34 5.43
C PRO A 59 -11.63 -2.37 6.01
N LYS A 60 -11.54 -2.30 7.33
CA LYS A 60 -10.57 -1.46 8.05
C LYS A 60 -9.79 -2.34 9.02
N LEU A 61 -8.47 -2.21 9.08
CA LEU A 61 -7.67 -2.86 10.10
C LEU A 61 -8.07 -2.31 11.47
N ILE A 62 -8.53 -3.21 12.34
CA ILE A 62 -8.91 -2.93 13.74
C ILE A 62 -7.72 -3.21 14.66
N LYS A 63 -7.05 -4.34 14.45
CA LYS A 63 -5.91 -4.79 15.27
C LYS A 63 -4.91 -5.53 14.39
N GLY A 64 -3.62 -5.29 14.59
CA GLY A 64 -2.55 -5.99 13.89
C GLY A 64 -1.22 -5.30 14.12
N GLU A 65 -0.16 -6.10 14.14
CA GLU A 65 1.22 -5.62 14.26
C GLU A 65 1.95 -5.80 12.93
N ALA A 66 2.90 -4.93 12.61
CA ALA A 66 3.68 -5.07 11.40
C ALA A 66 4.49 -6.37 11.44
N PRO A 67 4.76 -6.97 10.27
CA PRO A 67 5.72 -8.05 10.20
C PRO A 67 7.06 -7.60 10.76
N HIS A 68 7.64 -8.45 11.61
CA HIS A 68 9.02 -8.28 12.05
C HIS A 68 9.95 -8.14 10.84
N TYR A 69 11.03 -7.40 11.03
CA TYR A 69 12.03 -7.27 9.99
C TYR A 69 12.76 -8.62 9.82
N PRO A 70 12.85 -9.18 8.60
CA PRO A 70 13.49 -10.48 8.37
C PRO A 70 14.96 -10.50 8.77
N GLU A 71 15.39 -11.50 9.53
CA GLU A 71 16.77 -11.62 10.01
C GLU A 71 17.80 -11.67 8.87
N THR A 72 17.44 -12.27 7.74
CA THR A 72 18.30 -12.33 6.55
C THR A 72 18.57 -10.96 5.94
N LEU A 73 17.62 -10.04 6.04
CA LEU A 73 17.84 -8.64 5.65
C LEU A 73 18.63 -7.90 6.73
N SER A 74 18.39 -8.17 8.02
CA SER A 74 19.14 -7.53 9.12
C SER A 74 20.62 -7.82 9.03
N ALA A 75 20.99 -9.08 8.75
CA ALA A 75 22.37 -9.51 8.66
C ALA A 75 23.11 -8.95 7.44
N SER A 76 22.37 -8.67 6.35
CA SER A 76 22.94 -8.18 5.09
C SER A 76 22.81 -6.66 4.89
N GLY A 77 22.09 -5.96 5.78
CA GLY A 77 21.68 -4.57 5.57
C GLY A 77 20.80 -4.40 4.32
N GLY A 78 20.10 -5.47 3.91
CA GLY A 78 19.40 -5.55 2.65
C GLY A 78 18.04 -4.84 2.64
N SER A 79 17.38 -4.87 1.49
CA SER A 79 15.97 -4.51 1.36
C SER A 79 15.23 -5.58 0.60
N GLY A 80 13.90 -5.60 0.76
CA GLY A 80 13.10 -6.58 0.05
C GLY A 80 11.61 -6.28 0.09
N ARG A 81 10.86 -7.01 -0.73
CA ARG A 81 9.42 -6.80 -0.88
C ARG A 81 8.71 -8.14 -0.99
N THR A 82 7.50 -8.20 -0.44
CA THR A 82 6.60 -9.34 -0.65
C THR A 82 5.18 -8.86 -0.84
N THR A 83 4.45 -9.51 -1.73
CA THR A 83 3.02 -9.27 -1.96
C THR A 83 2.26 -10.53 -1.59
N ILE A 84 1.32 -10.39 -0.66
CA ILE A 84 0.45 -11.47 -0.19
C ILE A 84 -0.97 -11.17 -0.66
N ILE A 85 -1.61 -12.16 -1.28
CA ILE A 85 -3.05 -12.19 -1.54
C ILE A 85 -3.72 -12.89 -0.35
N PHE A 86 -4.81 -12.35 0.17
CA PHE A 86 -5.56 -12.96 1.26
C PHE A 86 -7.03 -12.54 1.21
N THR A 87 -7.89 -13.32 1.84
CA THR A 87 -9.32 -13.03 1.99
C THR A 87 -9.58 -12.43 3.35
N ILE A 88 -10.40 -11.38 3.44
CA ILE A 88 -10.98 -10.90 4.69
C ILE A 88 -12.40 -11.45 4.73
N ASN A 89 -12.69 -12.32 5.69
CA ASN A 89 -14.00 -12.94 5.81
C ASN A 89 -15.05 -12.01 6.46
N GLU A 90 -16.29 -12.47 6.52
CA GLU A 90 -17.42 -11.74 7.13
C GLU A 90 -17.22 -11.42 8.62
N GLN A 91 -16.36 -12.15 9.32
CA GLN A 91 -15.99 -11.88 10.70
C GLN A 91 -14.80 -10.93 10.81
N GLY A 92 -14.20 -10.52 9.69
CA GLY A 92 -13.03 -9.66 9.62
C GLY A 92 -11.70 -10.37 9.95
N SER A 93 -11.66 -11.69 9.91
CA SER A 93 -10.40 -12.46 10.01
C SER A 93 -9.78 -12.65 8.62
N THR A 94 -8.45 -12.72 8.56
CA THR A 94 -7.74 -13.02 7.31
C THR A 94 -7.65 -14.53 7.07
N THR A 95 -8.05 -14.99 5.89
CA THR A 95 -7.97 -16.38 5.43
C THR A 95 -7.30 -16.47 4.06
N ASP A 96 -7.07 -17.68 3.56
CA ASP A 96 -6.59 -17.95 2.19
C ASP A 96 -5.31 -17.20 1.80
N LEU A 97 -4.37 -17.06 2.75
CA LEU A 97 -3.13 -16.33 2.54
C LEU A 97 -2.24 -17.04 1.51
N LYS A 98 -1.91 -16.34 0.43
CA LYS A 98 -1.08 -16.84 -0.68
C LYS A 98 -0.01 -15.81 -1.03
N VAL A 99 1.23 -16.26 -1.15
CA VAL A 99 2.33 -15.41 -1.63
C VAL A 99 2.17 -15.22 -3.13
N LYS A 100 1.99 -13.96 -3.57
CA LYS A 100 1.97 -13.60 -4.99
C LYS A 100 3.39 -13.41 -5.53
N SER A 101 4.22 -12.72 -4.76
CA SER A 101 5.62 -12.49 -5.09
C SER A 101 6.42 -12.19 -3.83
N ALA A 102 7.70 -12.55 -3.81
CA ALA A 102 8.60 -12.22 -2.73
C ALA A 102 10.03 -12.12 -3.25
N THR A 103 10.81 -11.18 -2.71
CA THR A 103 12.25 -11.11 -2.95
C THR A 103 12.98 -12.32 -2.34
N GLY A 104 12.44 -12.89 -1.26
CA GLY A 104 12.98 -14.07 -0.59
C GLY A 104 11.93 -14.74 0.30
N ASN A 105 12.09 -16.04 0.55
CA ASN A 105 11.10 -16.83 1.27
C ASN A 105 10.88 -16.34 2.72
N ASP A 106 11.96 -15.96 3.41
CA ASP A 106 11.89 -15.47 4.79
C ASP A 106 11.09 -14.16 4.89
N ILE A 107 11.19 -13.31 3.86
CA ILE A 107 10.45 -12.06 3.78
C ILE A 107 8.95 -12.33 3.69
N SER A 108 8.54 -13.27 2.82
CA SER A 108 7.14 -13.69 2.75
C SER A 108 6.66 -14.37 4.03
N ASN A 109 7.50 -15.17 4.69
CA ASN A 109 7.14 -15.87 5.92
C ASN A 109 6.78 -14.89 7.04
N THR A 110 7.55 -13.82 7.20
CA THR A 110 7.26 -12.83 8.24
C THR A 110 5.98 -12.04 7.93
N ALA A 111 5.74 -11.70 6.66
CA ALA A 111 4.49 -11.08 6.23
C ALA A 111 3.27 -11.99 6.47
N LEU A 112 3.39 -13.28 6.17
CA LEU A 112 2.34 -14.28 6.44
C LEU A 112 2.07 -14.43 7.95
N ALA A 113 3.12 -14.47 8.77
CA ALA A 113 2.99 -14.56 10.21
C ALA A 113 2.22 -13.37 10.80
N ALA A 114 2.54 -12.15 10.36
CA ALA A 114 1.82 -10.95 10.77
C ALA A 114 0.35 -11.00 10.35
N LEU A 115 0.07 -11.24 9.06
CA LEU A 115 -1.29 -11.23 8.54
C LEU A 115 -2.21 -12.21 9.28
N ARG A 116 -1.73 -13.39 9.68
CA ARG A 116 -2.51 -14.36 10.47
C ARG A 116 -3.05 -13.82 11.79
N THR A 117 -2.39 -12.81 12.36
CA THR A 117 -2.80 -12.18 13.63
C THR A 117 -3.72 -10.97 13.44
N TRP A 118 -3.87 -10.49 12.20
CA TRP A 118 -4.59 -9.27 11.93
C TRP A 118 -6.10 -9.47 12.01
N LYS A 119 -6.77 -8.44 12.52
CA LYS A 119 -8.21 -8.34 12.60
C LYS A 119 -8.69 -7.09 11.90
N PHE A 120 -9.58 -7.28 10.95
CA PHE A 120 -10.24 -6.25 10.18
C PHE A 120 -11.71 -6.09 10.61
N SER A 121 -12.33 -4.98 10.26
CA SER A 121 -13.77 -4.93 10.06
C SER A 121 -14.08 -5.61 8.72
N PRO A 122 -15.19 -6.35 8.60
CA PRO A 122 -15.57 -6.90 7.32
C PRO A 122 -15.86 -5.80 6.31
N ALA A 123 -15.79 -6.14 5.03
CA ALA A 123 -16.42 -5.34 3.99
C ALA A 123 -17.94 -5.45 4.15
N LEU A 124 -18.67 -4.42 3.75
CA LEU A 124 -20.15 -4.45 3.77
C LEU A 124 -20.71 -4.26 2.37
N LEU A 125 -21.73 -5.04 2.03
CA LEU A 125 -22.60 -4.84 0.87
C LEU A 125 -24.02 -4.61 1.38
N GLN A 126 -24.61 -3.45 1.12
CA GLN A 126 -25.95 -3.09 1.59
C GLN A 126 -26.14 -3.31 3.11
N GLY A 127 -25.10 -3.00 3.90
CA GLY A 127 -25.09 -3.18 5.36
C GLY A 127 -24.85 -4.62 5.84
N LYS A 128 -24.71 -5.59 4.94
CA LYS A 128 -24.39 -6.99 5.29
C LYS A 128 -22.89 -7.26 5.15
N PRO A 129 -22.25 -7.91 6.14
CA PRO A 129 -20.86 -8.37 6.00
C PRO A 129 -20.68 -9.28 4.79
N VAL A 130 -19.60 -9.07 4.05
CA VAL A 130 -19.21 -9.90 2.89
C VAL A 130 -17.72 -10.20 2.95
N SER A 131 -17.35 -11.35 2.39
CA SER A 131 -15.95 -11.75 2.26
C SER A 131 -15.32 -11.12 1.02
N VAL A 132 -14.09 -10.61 1.14
CA VAL A 132 -13.38 -9.94 0.04
C VAL A 132 -11.95 -10.42 -0.07
N THR A 133 -11.48 -10.65 -1.30
CA THR A 133 -10.08 -10.99 -1.57
C THR A 133 -9.29 -9.73 -1.88
N THR A 134 -8.17 -9.53 -1.19
CA THR A 134 -7.28 -8.38 -1.35
C THR A 134 -5.83 -8.81 -1.50
N GLN A 135 -4.96 -7.88 -1.86
CA GLN A 135 -3.51 -8.07 -1.83
C GLN A 135 -2.82 -6.92 -1.11
N LEU A 136 -1.84 -7.24 -0.28
CA LEU A 136 -1.00 -6.27 0.40
C LEU A 136 0.46 -6.52 0.09
N THR A 137 1.13 -5.45 -0.35
CA THR A 137 2.57 -5.45 -0.56
C THR A 137 3.27 -4.84 0.64
N PHE A 138 4.16 -5.61 1.25
CA PHE A 138 5.06 -5.20 2.33
C PHE A 138 6.43 -4.89 1.73
N ALA A 139 6.96 -3.71 2.02
CA ALA A 139 8.33 -3.33 1.71
C ALA A 139 9.11 -3.27 3.02
N PHE A 140 10.28 -3.90 3.02
CA PHE A 140 11.23 -3.94 4.11
C PHE A 140 12.46 -3.19 3.62
N ASP A 141 12.58 -1.93 4.01
CA ASP A 141 13.74 -1.10 3.70
C ASP A 141 14.69 -1.15 4.90
N SER A 142 16.00 -1.08 4.66
CA SER A 142 17.00 -1.05 5.72
C SER A 142 16.63 0.03 6.73
N GLN A 143 16.42 -0.37 7.98
CA GLN A 143 16.24 0.57 9.07
C GLN A 143 17.62 1.16 9.32
N GLU A 144 17.86 2.37 8.82
CA GLU A 144 19.08 3.14 9.12
C GLU A 144 19.14 3.48 10.62
#